data_AF-A0A821RWI6-F1
#
_entry.id   AF-A0A821RWI6-F1
#
_cell.length_a   1.000
_cell.length_b   1.000
_cell.length_c   1.000
_cell.angle_alpha   90.00
_cell.angle_beta   90.00
_cell.angle_gamma   90.00
#
_symmetry.space_group_name_H-M   'P 1'
#
loop_
_entity.id
_entity.type
_entity.pdbx_description
1 polymer ?
#
loop_
_entity_poly.entity_id
_entity_poly.type
_entity_poly.pdbx_seq_one_letter_code
_entity_poly.pdbx_strand_id
1 'polypeptide(L)'
;MTFINHLSDIVNLRNKYFGVRHGESEANVAHLISSNPQIGIESHGLSSYGRTQVFENTKLFLENNPSKKSYIIIASDFRRARETADILASNLSSLNNDKSNVQLDKRLRERFFGIYDGTSDENYNIIWKNDEDDPIKNLNNQIEPAESVRERTTSLIKELEEKYENQTIFLVSHGDAIQILQTAFERLPSANQQRHLKHLDRAEFRPLILK
;
A
#
# COMPACT_ATOMS: atom_id res chain seq x y z
N MET A 1 16.09 1.71 18.61
CA MET A 1 15.53 2.77 17.75
C MET A 1 14.12 3.04 18.21
N THR A 2 13.72 4.31 18.28
CA THR A 2 12.34 4.70 18.62
C THR A 2 11.64 5.04 17.31
N PHE A 3 10.58 4.31 16.98
CA PHE A 3 9.76 4.57 15.79
C PHE A 3 8.62 5.52 16.15
N ILE A 4 8.28 6.43 15.22
CA ILE A 4 7.21 7.41 15.41
C ILE A 4 6.01 7.03 14.56
N ASN A 5 4.83 6.93 15.19
CA ASN A 5 3.56 6.99 14.47
C ASN A 5 3.16 8.47 14.32
N HIS A 6 3.27 9.02 13.12
CA HIS A 6 2.97 10.45 12.87
C HIS A 6 1.48 10.80 12.95
N LEU A 7 0.59 9.81 13.12
CA LEU A 7 -0.84 10.04 13.30
C LEU A 7 -1.26 10.12 14.77
N SER A 8 -0.37 9.81 15.72
CA SER A 8 -0.71 9.71 17.17
C SER A 8 -1.45 10.94 17.69
N ASP A 9 -1.04 12.14 17.29
CA ASP A 9 -1.61 13.41 17.77
C ASP A 9 -2.68 14.01 16.84
N ILE A 10 -2.97 13.35 15.71
CA ILE A 10 -3.97 13.82 14.75
C ILE A 10 -5.35 13.35 15.20
N VAL A 11 -6.28 14.27 15.44
CA VAL A 11 -7.66 13.93 15.84
C VAL A 11 -8.57 13.72 14.62
N ASN A 12 -8.42 14.56 13.59
CA ASN A 12 -9.23 14.49 12.37
C ASN A 12 -8.33 14.68 11.15
N LEU A 13 -8.62 13.92 10.08
CA LEU A 13 -8.00 14.10 8.77
C LEU A 13 -8.85 15.05 7.92
N ARG A 14 -8.17 15.95 7.18
CA ARG A 14 -8.74 16.88 6.20
C ARG A 14 -9.06 16.19 4.87
N ASN A 15 -8.43 15.05 4.61
CA ASN A 15 -8.60 14.29 3.37
C ASN A 15 -9.18 12.89 3.63
N LYS A 16 -9.75 12.30 2.59
CA LYS A 16 -10.20 10.91 2.59
C LYS A 16 -9.15 10.02 1.94
N TYR A 17 -8.78 8.94 2.62
CA TYR A 17 -7.73 8.04 2.17
C TYR A 17 -8.29 6.66 1.82
N PHE A 18 -7.81 6.13 0.70
CA PHE A 18 -8.03 4.75 0.30
C PHE A 18 -6.68 4.08 0.04
N GLY A 19 -6.40 3.00 0.77
CA GLY A 19 -5.30 2.10 0.42
C GLY A 19 -5.72 1.21 -0.75
N VAL A 20 -4.89 1.13 -1.80
CA VAL A 20 -5.17 0.29 -2.97
C VAL A 20 -4.02 -0.69 -3.14
N ARG A 21 -4.26 -1.98 -2.91
CA ARG A 21 -3.26 -3.01 -3.19
C ARG A 21 -3.14 -3.20 -4.69
N HIS A 22 -1.93 -3.29 -5.22
CA HIS A 22 -1.72 -3.63 -6.63
C HIS A 22 -2.49 -4.91 -7.05
N GLY A 23 -2.85 -5.00 -8.32
CA GLY A 23 -3.42 -6.23 -8.90
C GLY A 23 -2.42 -7.38 -8.91
N GLU A 24 -2.84 -8.59 -9.32
CA GLU A 24 -1.89 -9.70 -9.46
C GLU A 24 -0.66 -9.34 -10.32
N SER A 25 0.52 -9.67 -9.80
CA SER A 25 1.80 -9.46 -10.49
C SER A 25 2.42 -10.76 -10.98
N GLU A 26 3.39 -10.65 -11.89
CA GLU A 26 4.21 -11.78 -12.35
C GLU A 26 4.90 -12.51 -11.18
N ALA A 27 5.35 -11.77 -10.15
CA ALA A 27 5.91 -12.38 -8.94
C ALA A 27 4.87 -13.17 -8.15
N ASN A 28 3.61 -12.73 -8.13
CA ASN A 28 2.55 -13.51 -7.47
C ASN A 28 2.26 -14.81 -8.22
N VAL A 29 2.24 -14.76 -9.57
CA VAL A 29 2.08 -15.96 -10.40
C VAL A 29 3.26 -16.92 -10.19
N ALA A 30 4.47 -16.39 -9.99
CA ALA A 30 5.66 -17.17 -9.69
C ALA A 30 5.78 -17.61 -8.22
N HIS A 31 4.84 -17.22 -7.34
CA HIS A 31 4.89 -17.47 -5.90
C HIS A 31 6.17 -16.94 -5.22
N LEU A 32 6.62 -15.74 -5.62
CA LEU A 32 7.85 -15.11 -5.13
C LEU A 32 7.59 -13.87 -4.30
N ILE A 33 8.40 -13.70 -3.26
CA ILE A 33 8.52 -12.45 -2.51
C ILE A 33 9.27 -11.43 -3.38
N SER A 34 8.68 -10.26 -3.59
CA SER A 34 9.21 -9.20 -4.46
C SER A 34 9.23 -7.86 -3.72
N SER A 35 10.35 -7.60 -3.07
CA SER A 35 10.53 -6.50 -2.11
C SER A 35 11.81 -5.69 -2.30
N ASN A 36 12.80 -6.21 -3.04
CA ASN A 36 14.01 -5.49 -3.37
C ASN A 36 13.76 -4.41 -4.44
N PRO A 37 14.00 -3.11 -4.15
CA PRO A 37 13.80 -2.04 -5.11
C PRO A 37 14.65 -2.15 -6.37
N GLN A 38 15.84 -2.79 -6.31
CA GLN A 38 16.69 -2.97 -7.49
C GLN A 38 16.05 -3.85 -8.56
N ILE A 39 15.06 -4.67 -8.18
CA ILE A 39 14.33 -5.58 -9.07
C ILE A 39 12.90 -5.09 -9.25
N GLY A 40 12.18 -4.82 -8.15
CA GLY A 40 10.76 -4.50 -8.15
C GLY A 40 10.38 -3.18 -8.85
N ILE A 41 11.34 -2.28 -9.09
CA ILE A 41 11.10 -1.06 -9.88
C ILE A 41 11.00 -1.38 -11.38
N GLU A 42 11.80 -2.31 -11.90
CA GLU A 42 11.89 -2.59 -13.35
C GLU A 42 11.16 -3.88 -13.76
N SER A 43 11.02 -4.83 -12.83
CA SER A 43 10.45 -6.16 -13.05
C SER A 43 9.21 -6.41 -12.19
N HIS A 44 8.61 -7.60 -12.34
CA HIS A 44 7.45 -8.03 -11.57
C HIS A 44 6.25 -7.09 -11.75
N GLY A 45 5.95 -6.78 -13.01
CA GLY A 45 4.77 -5.98 -13.38
C GLY A 45 3.47 -6.75 -13.12
N LEU A 46 2.34 -6.14 -13.47
CA LEU A 46 1.05 -6.84 -13.41
C LEU A 46 1.02 -8.02 -14.39
N SER A 47 0.34 -9.10 -14.02
CA SER A 47 -0.04 -10.15 -14.97
C SER A 47 -1.16 -9.63 -15.89
N SER A 48 -1.47 -10.36 -16.97
CA SER A 48 -2.65 -10.03 -17.81
C SER A 48 -3.94 -10.04 -16.99
N TYR A 49 -4.08 -11.02 -16.09
CA TYR A 49 -5.21 -11.08 -15.16
C TYR A 49 -5.20 -9.91 -14.18
N GLY A 50 -4.05 -9.55 -13.61
CA GLY A 50 -3.91 -8.41 -12.70
C GLY A 50 -4.34 -7.08 -13.32
N ARG A 51 -4.06 -6.86 -14.61
CA ARG A 51 -4.54 -5.65 -15.32
C ARG A 51 -6.06 -5.60 -15.42
N THR A 52 -6.69 -6.71 -15.81
CA THR A 52 -8.16 -6.83 -15.86
C THR A 52 -8.76 -6.63 -14.46
N GLN A 53 -8.17 -7.27 -13.45
CA GLN A 53 -8.60 -7.17 -12.06
C GLN A 53 -8.63 -5.71 -11.56
N VAL A 54 -7.56 -4.94 -11.83
CA VAL A 54 -7.50 -3.52 -11.46
C VAL A 54 -8.53 -2.70 -12.22
N PHE A 55 -8.68 -2.96 -13.52
CA PHE A 55 -9.65 -2.23 -14.35
C PHE A 55 -11.09 -2.41 -13.85
N GLU A 56 -11.50 -3.66 -13.62
CA GLU A 56 -12.85 -4.00 -13.17
C GLU A 56 -13.14 -3.47 -11.76
N ASN A 57 -12.23 -3.67 -10.82
CA ASN A 57 -12.40 -3.18 -9.44
C ASN A 57 -12.42 -1.64 -9.38
N THR A 58 -11.63 -0.97 -10.22
CA THR A 58 -11.68 0.50 -10.32
C THR A 58 -13.05 0.95 -10.82
N LYS A 59 -13.56 0.32 -11.88
CA LYS A 59 -14.89 0.65 -12.41
C LYS A 59 -15.97 0.45 -11.36
N LEU A 60 -15.97 -0.70 -10.69
CA LEU A 60 -16.91 -1.02 -9.62
C LEU A 60 -16.81 -0.05 -8.44
N PHE A 61 -15.59 0.33 -8.04
CA PHE A 61 -15.39 1.31 -6.98
C PHE A 61 -16.04 2.66 -7.33
N LEU A 62 -15.85 3.13 -8.57
CA LEU A 62 -16.35 4.42 -9.04
C LEU A 62 -17.88 4.44 -9.21
N GLU A 63 -18.47 3.33 -9.66
CA GLU A 63 -19.92 3.14 -9.71
C GLU A 63 -20.56 3.23 -8.31
N ASN A 64 -19.91 2.65 -7.30
CA ASN A 64 -20.40 2.66 -5.92
C ASN A 64 -20.06 3.96 -5.17
N ASN A 65 -19.10 4.75 -5.66
CA ASN A 65 -18.63 5.99 -5.03
C ASN A 65 -18.67 7.14 -6.05
N PRO A 66 -19.85 7.50 -6.57
CA PRO A 66 -19.95 8.55 -7.58
C PRO A 66 -19.50 9.89 -6.99
N SER A 67 -18.45 10.47 -7.57
CA SER A 67 -17.91 11.76 -7.18
C SER A 67 -17.45 12.53 -8.41
N LYS A 68 -17.80 13.82 -8.44
CA LYS A 68 -17.33 14.79 -9.45
C LYS A 68 -16.02 15.47 -9.06
N LYS A 69 -15.48 15.17 -7.87
CA LYS A 69 -14.19 15.71 -7.42
C LYS A 69 -13.03 14.98 -8.10
N SER A 70 -11.97 15.72 -8.43
CA SER A 70 -10.71 15.14 -8.87
C SER A 70 -10.07 14.32 -7.75
N TYR A 71 -9.37 13.24 -8.12
CA TYR A 71 -8.71 12.32 -7.20
C TYR A 71 -7.20 12.53 -7.26
N ILE A 72 -6.54 12.35 -6.12
CA ILE A 72 -5.07 12.34 -6.06
C ILE A 72 -4.62 10.90 -5.99
N ILE A 73 -3.69 10.51 -6.87
CA ILE A 73 -3.10 9.18 -6.88
C ILE A 73 -1.64 9.28 -6.48
N ILE A 74 -1.30 8.70 -5.33
CA ILE A 74 0.09 8.50 -4.89
C ILE A 74 0.38 7.01 -4.97
N ALA A 75 1.48 6.63 -5.62
CA ALA A 75 1.81 5.24 -5.87
C ALA A 75 3.23 4.89 -5.44
N SER A 76 3.43 3.66 -4.99
CA SER A 76 4.78 3.09 -4.92
C SER A 76 5.42 3.12 -6.30
N ASP A 77 6.72 3.39 -6.33
CA ASP A 77 7.52 3.28 -7.54
C ASP A 77 7.89 1.84 -7.91
N PHE A 78 7.27 0.80 -7.33
CA PHE A 78 7.41 -0.56 -7.83
C PHE A 78 6.50 -0.77 -9.04
N ARG A 79 6.98 -1.50 -10.04
CA ARG A 79 6.33 -1.61 -11.36
C ARG A 79 4.85 -1.98 -11.29
N ARG A 80 4.50 -3.04 -10.56
CA ARG A 80 3.10 -3.48 -10.35
C ARG A 80 2.20 -2.40 -9.71
N ALA A 81 2.74 -1.58 -8.82
CA ALA A 81 1.99 -0.49 -8.19
C ALA A 81 1.83 0.70 -9.15
N ARG A 82 2.88 1.05 -9.91
CA ARG A 82 2.80 2.07 -10.97
C ARG A 82 1.78 1.69 -12.04
N GLU A 83 1.87 0.48 -12.57
CA GLU A 83 0.92 -0.02 -13.58
C GLU A 83 -0.52 -0.05 -13.05
N THR A 84 -0.71 -0.39 -11.77
CA THR A 84 -2.03 -0.29 -11.11
C THR A 84 -2.52 1.16 -11.09
N ALA A 85 -1.65 2.10 -10.71
CA ALA A 85 -1.97 3.52 -10.64
C ALA A 85 -2.25 4.13 -12.01
N ASP A 86 -1.57 3.69 -13.06
CA ASP A 86 -1.79 4.14 -14.44
C ASP A 86 -3.15 3.68 -14.97
N ILE A 87 -3.54 2.42 -14.68
CA ILE A 87 -4.88 1.91 -15.02
C ILE A 87 -5.95 2.68 -14.25
N LEU A 88 -5.74 2.91 -12.95
CA LEU A 88 -6.63 3.71 -12.10
C LEU A 88 -6.82 5.12 -12.69
N ALA A 89 -5.73 5.81 -13.02
CA ALA A 89 -5.74 7.15 -13.59
C ALA A 89 -6.46 7.20 -14.95
N SER A 90 -6.23 6.19 -15.80
CA SER A 90 -6.88 6.07 -17.11
C SER A 90 -8.40 5.91 -16.98
N ASN A 91 -8.85 5.08 -16.04
CA ASN A 91 -10.27 4.87 -15.75
C ASN A 91 -10.95 6.12 -15.16
N LEU A 92 -10.25 6.88 -14.33
CA LEU A 92 -10.76 8.15 -13.83
C LEU A 92 -10.88 9.20 -14.93
N SER A 93 -9.88 9.27 -15.80
CA SER A 93 -9.82 10.24 -16.89
C SER A 93 -10.94 10.00 -17.91
N SER A 94 -11.28 8.74 -18.20
CA SER A 94 -12.36 8.39 -19.12
C SER A 94 -13.76 8.76 -18.59
N LEU A 95 -13.93 8.86 -17.28
CA LEU A 95 -15.21 9.24 -16.66
C LEU A 95 -15.37 10.74 -16.49
N ASN A 96 -14.29 11.45 -16.16
CA ASN A 96 -14.36 12.86 -15.72
C ASN A 96 -13.74 13.86 -16.71
N ASN A 97 -13.21 13.42 -17.86
CA ASN A 97 -12.48 14.25 -18.83
C ASN A 97 -11.33 15.07 -18.20
N ASP A 98 -10.79 14.61 -17.05
CA ASP A 98 -9.72 15.26 -16.30
C ASP A 98 -8.49 14.35 -16.28
N LYS A 99 -7.30 14.93 -16.52
CA LYS A 99 -6.05 14.16 -16.57
C LYS A 99 -5.56 13.92 -15.15
N SER A 100 -5.87 12.75 -14.59
CA SER A 100 -5.35 12.34 -13.29
C SER A 100 -3.84 12.07 -13.39
N ASN A 101 -3.02 12.79 -12.63
CA ASN A 101 -1.57 12.58 -12.59
C ASN A 101 -1.19 11.65 -11.43
N VAL A 102 -0.44 10.60 -11.74
CA VAL A 102 0.15 9.69 -10.73
C VAL A 102 1.42 10.33 -10.16
N GLN A 103 1.48 10.46 -8.83
CA GLN A 103 2.70 10.87 -8.11
C GLN A 103 3.36 9.63 -7.50
N LEU A 104 4.67 9.47 -7.69
CA LEU A 104 5.39 8.33 -7.13
C LEU A 104 6.00 8.70 -5.77
N ASP A 105 5.86 7.81 -4.78
CA ASP A 105 6.45 7.96 -3.47
C ASP A 105 7.03 6.64 -2.93
N LYS A 106 8.32 6.68 -2.57
CA LYS A 106 9.07 5.51 -2.08
C LYS A 106 8.59 5.03 -0.71
N ARG A 107 7.94 5.90 0.08
CA ARG A 107 7.35 5.55 1.38
C ARG A 107 6.17 4.59 1.24
N LEU A 108 5.64 4.38 0.03
CA LEU A 108 4.61 3.38 -0.26
C LEU A 108 5.17 2.03 -0.75
N ARG A 109 6.50 1.84 -0.85
CA ARG A 109 7.08 0.55 -1.25
C ARG A 109 6.67 -0.58 -0.33
N GLU A 110 6.69 -1.81 -0.87
CA GLU A 110 6.49 -3.00 -0.06
C GLU A 110 7.53 -3.04 1.05
N ARG A 111 7.18 -3.68 2.17
CA ARG A 111 8.13 -3.97 3.23
C ARG A 111 9.31 -4.75 2.66
N PHE A 112 10.54 -4.34 2.98
CA PHE A 112 11.71 -5.09 2.55
C PHE A 112 11.83 -6.41 3.34
N PHE A 113 11.87 -7.55 2.66
CA PHE A 113 11.87 -8.88 3.30
C PHE A 113 13.26 -9.53 3.41
N GLY A 114 14.33 -8.74 3.26
CA GLY A 114 15.69 -9.17 3.57
C GLY A 114 16.10 -10.41 2.79
N ILE A 115 16.60 -11.43 3.51
CA ILE A 115 17.07 -12.69 2.92
C ILE A 115 15.98 -13.50 2.19
N TYR A 116 14.70 -13.19 2.44
CA TYR A 116 13.58 -13.89 1.82
C TYR A 116 13.14 -13.29 0.49
N ASP A 117 13.71 -12.15 0.07
CA ASP A 117 13.45 -11.60 -1.26
C ASP A 117 13.83 -12.60 -2.36
N GLY A 118 12.96 -12.77 -3.36
CA GLY A 118 13.14 -13.75 -4.43
C GLY A 118 12.91 -15.21 -4.02
N THR A 119 12.54 -15.47 -2.77
CA THR A 119 12.15 -16.82 -2.29
C THR A 119 10.63 -17.00 -2.30
N SER A 120 10.14 -18.18 -1.93
CA SER A 120 8.71 -18.51 -1.91
C SER A 120 7.90 -17.55 -1.02
N ASP A 121 6.71 -17.15 -1.47
CA ASP A 121 5.74 -16.36 -0.71
C ASP A 121 5.13 -17.08 0.50
N GLU A 122 5.29 -18.41 0.61
CA GLU A 122 4.93 -19.17 1.82
C GLU A 122 5.71 -18.69 3.05
N ASN A 123 6.90 -18.11 2.86
CA ASN A 123 7.72 -17.56 3.94
C ASN A 123 7.05 -16.38 4.66
N TYR A 124 6.04 -15.73 4.08
CA TYR A 124 5.29 -14.69 4.76
C TYR A 124 4.68 -15.18 6.09
N ASN A 125 4.22 -16.43 6.15
CA ASN A 125 3.64 -16.98 7.37
C ASN A 125 4.66 -17.03 8.52
N ILE A 126 5.92 -17.37 8.21
CA ILE A 126 7.01 -17.41 9.18
C ILE A 126 7.36 -15.98 9.62
N ILE A 127 7.46 -15.06 8.66
CA ILE A 127 7.82 -13.66 8.90
C ILE A 127 6.78 -12.99 9.80
N TRP A 128 5.49 -13.11 9.46
CA TRP A 128 4.43 -12.47 10.24
C TRP A 128 4.24 -13.11 11.61
N LYS A 129 4.45 -14.42 11.74
CA LYS A 129 4.48 -15.07 13.05
C LYS A 129 5.62 -14.54 13.92
N ASN A 130 6.81 -14.34 13.34
CA ASN A 130 7.92 -13.73 14.05
C ASN A 130 7.65 -12.26 14.41
N ASP A 131 6.90 -11.49 13.62
CA ASP A 131 6.53 -10.12 14.00
C ASP A 131 5.71 -10.10 15.30
N GLU A 132 4.80 -11.05 15.47
CA GLU A 132 3.96 -11.13 16.67
C GLU A 132 4.73 -11.73 17.86
N ASP A 133 5.48 -12.80 17.64
CA ASP A 133 6.12 -13.58 18.71
C ASP A 133 7.48 -13.00 19.15
N ASP A 134 8.36 -12.68 18.19
CA ASP A 134 9.74 -12.23 18.43
C ASP A 134 10.32 -11.46 17.22
N PRO A 135 10.07 -10.14 17.14
CA PRO A 135 10.51 -9.30 16.02
C PRO A 135 12.03 -9.30 15.79
N ILE A 136 12.82 -9.65 16.81
CA ILE A 136 14.29 -9.66 16.71
C ILE A 136 14.76 -10.72 15.69
N LYS A 137 14.03 -11.82 15.53
CA LYS A 137 14.34 -12.83 14.50
C LYS A 137 14.28 -12.24 13.09
N ASN A 138 13.29 -11.39 12.83
CA ASN A 138 13.14 -10.74 11.53
C ASN A 138 14.25 -9.72 11.28
N LEU A 139 14.66 -8.97 12.32
CA LEU A 139 15.81 -8.07 12.24
C LEU A 139 17.10 -8.81 11.86
N ASN A 140 17.36 -9.97 12.48
CA ASN A 140 18.54 -10.79 12.15
C ASN A 140 18.53 -11.30 10.69
N ASN A 141 17.34 -11.44 10.10
CA ASN A 141 17.13 -11.82 8.71
C ASN A 141 17.11 -10.63 7.74
N GLN A 142 17.51 -9.44 8.19
CA GLN A 142 17.55 -8.20 7.41
C GLN A 142 16.18 -7.74 6.89
N ILE A 143 15.09 -8.17 7.55
CA ILE A 143 13.73 -7.75 7.22
C ILE A 143 13.50 -6.37 7.84
N GLU A 144 12.92 -5.45 7.06
CA GLU A 144 12.50 -4.14 7.56
C GLU A 144 11.48 -4.31 8.70
N PRO A 145 11.65 -3.66 9.86
CA PRO A 145 10.65 -3.71 10.93
C PRO A 145 9.30 -3.18 10.47
N ALA A 146 8.20 -3.82 10.89
CA ALA A 146 6.86 -3.29 10.57
C ALA A 146 6.68 -1.85 11.10
N GLU A 147 7.28 -1.53 12.25
CA GLU A 147 7.29 -0.16 12.79
C GLU A 147 7.98 0.87 11.87
N SER A 148 9.06 0.47 11.18
CA SER A 148 9.72 1.32 10.17
C SER A 148 8.77 1.61 9.00
N VAL A 149 8.03 0.59 8.54
CA VAL A 149 7.02 0.74 7.49
C VAL A 149 5.90 1.67 7.95
N ARG A 150 5.43 1.52 9.20
CA ARG A 150 4.41 2.39 9.79
C ARG A 150 4.89 3.83 9.89
N GLU A 151 6.12 4.06 10.34
CA GLU A 151 6.71 5.40 10.43
C GLU A 151 6.78 6.06 9.05
N ARG A 152 7.40 5.41 8.05
CA ARG A 152 7.53 6.01 6.71
C ARG A 152 6.17 6.27 6.07
N THR A 153 5.20 5.37 6.21
CA THR A 153 3.86 5.54 5.61
C THR A 153 3.04 6.61 6.34
N THR A 154 3.09 6.69 7.66
CA THR A 154 2.40 7.76 8.42
C THR A 154 3.04 9.13 8.20
N SER A 155 4.35 9.20 7.98
CA SER A 155 5.03 10.44 7.58
C SER A 155 4.50 10.99 6.26
N LEU A 156 4.17 10.11 5.31
CA LEU A 156 3.52 10.49 4.04
C LEU A 156 2.12 11.04 4.30
N ILE A 157 1.30 10.39 5.14
CA ILE A 157 -0.03 10.91 5.46
C ILE A 157 0.05 12.32 6.04
N LYS A 158 0.96 12.55 7.00
CA LYS A 158 1.18 13.88 7.58
C LYS A 158 1.51 14.93 6.51
N GLU A 159 2.42 14.62 5.60
CA GLU A 159 2.76 15.53 4.49
C GLU A 159 1.57 15.79 3.55
N LEU A 160 0.79 14.74 3.23
CA LEU A 160 -0.38 14.87 2.37
C LEU A 160 -1.48 15.71 3.02
N GLU A 161 -1.65 15.59 4.33
CA GLU A 161 -2.55 16.45 5.09
C GLU A 161 -2.12 17.91 5.01
N GLU A 162 -0.82 18.21 5.17
CA GLU A 162 -0.26 19.57 5.03
C GLU A 162 -0.42 20.12 3.60
N LYS A 163 -0.34 19.27 2.58
CA LYS A 163 -0.35 19.66 1.17
C LYS A 163 -1.74 19.81 0.56
N TYR A 164 -2.73 19.03 1.02
CA TYR A 164 -4.05 18.94 0.41
C TYR A 164 -5.16 19.10 1.44
N GLU A 165 -6.33 19.56 0.99
CA GLU A 165 -7.51 19.72 1.83
C GLU A 165 -8.78 19.31 1.06
N ASN A 166 -9.69 18.60 1.73
CA ASN A 166 -10.98 18.17 1.16
C ASN A 166 -10.87 17.29 -0.10
N GLN A 167 -9.74 16.58 -0.25
CA GLN A 167 -9.46 15.68 -1.36
C GLN A 167 -9.72 14.20 -1.04
N THR A 168 -9.95 13.41 -2.09
CA THR A 168 -9.87 11.95 -2.02
C THR A 168 -8.52 11.50 -2.56
N ILE A 169 -7.77 10.76 -1.77
CA ILE A 169 -6.39 10.34 -2.06
C ILE A 169 -6.31 8.81 -2.09
N PHE A 170 -5.90 8.26 -3.23
CA PHE A 170 -5.57 6.86 -3.40
C PHE A 170 -4.08 6.63 -3.13
N LEU A 171 -3.78 5.68 -2.24
CA LEU A 171 -2.43 5.23 -1.92
C LEU A 171 -2.22 3.85 -2.54
N VAL A 172 -1.69 3.83 -3.77
CA VAL A 172 -1.47 2.60 -4.53
C VAL A 172 -0.16 1.94 -4.08
N SER A 173 -0.27 0.81 -3.40
CA SER A 173 0.83 0.18 -2.67
C SER A 173 0.64 -1.34 -2.62
N HIS A 174 1.10 -1.97 -1.55
CA HIS A 174 1.29 -3.41 -1.43
C HIS A 174 0.56 -3.95 -0.20
N GLY A 175 0.46 -5.28 -0.13
CA GLY A 175 -0.37 -5.94 0.85
C GLY A 175 0.09 -5.69 2.28
N ASP A 176 1.39 -5.85 2.57
CA ASP A 176 1.90 -5.66 3.94
C ASP A 176 1.99 -4.16 4.27
N ALA A 177 2.55 -3.35 3.36
CA ALA A 177 2.65 -1.89 3.55
C ALA A 177 1.32 -1.21 3.91
N ILE A 178 0.21 -1.50 3.21
CA ILE A 178 -1.10 -0.88 3.51
C ILE A 178 -1.67 -1.40 4.83
N GLN A 179 -1.57 -2.70 5.12
CA GLN A 179 -2.10 -3.24 6.38
C GLN A 179 -1.30 -2.72 7.58
N ILE A 180 0.02 -2.54 7.44
CA ILE A 180 0.86 -1.90 8.45
C ILE A 180 0.45 -0.44 8.65
N LEU A 181 0.27 0.33 7.57
CA LEU A 181 -0.26 1.70 7.67
C LEU A 181 -1.62 1.72 8.38
N GLN A 182 -2.50 0.77 8.06
CA GLN A 182 -3.83 0.67 8.65
C GLN A 182 -3.76 0.49 10.18
N THR A 183 -2.74 -0.16 10.73
CA THR A 183 -2.55 -0.24 12.21
C THR A 183 -2.47 1.14 12.87
N ALA A 184 -1.91 2.15 12.19
CA ALA A 184 -1.85 3.53 12.70
C ALA A 184 -3.23 4.20 12.70
N PHE A 185 -4.02 3.99 11.63
CA PHE A 185 -5.40 4.48 11.53
C PHE A 185 -6.30 3.85 12.60
N GLU A 186 -6.07 2.57 12.91
CA GLU A 186 -6.82 1.78 13.88
C GLU A 186 -6.35 1.99 15.34
N ARG A 187 -5.35 2.85 15.57
CA ARG A 187 -4.74 3.11 16.89
C ARG A 187 -4.19 1.86 17.58
N LEU A 188 -3.71 0.88 16.80
CA LEU A 188 -3.09 -0.30 17.38
C LEU A 188 -1.74 0.07 18.03
N PRO A 189 -1.44 -0.51 19.21
CA PRO A 189 -0.20 -0.20 19.93
C PRO A 189 1.05 -0.57 19.14
N SER A 190 0.98 -1.63 18.32
CA SER A 190 2.11 -2.12 17.52
C SER A 190 1.75 -2.33 16.06
N ALA A 191 2.68 -1.98 15.17
CA ALA A 191 2.62 -2.28 13.74
C ALA A 191 2.66 -3.78 13.45
N ASN A 192 3.19 -4.59 14.36
CA ASN A 192 3.28 -6.06 14.23
C ASN A 192 1.93 -6.78 14.37
N GLN A 193 0.87 -6.04 14.71
CA GLN A 193 -0.50 -6.54 14.78
C GLN A 193 -1.24 -6.38 13.44
N GLN A 194 -0.54 -6.09 12.35
CA GLN A 194 -1.15 -5.85 11.04
C GLN A 194 -1.96 -7.05 10.53
N ARG A 195 -1.65 -8.27 10.98
CA ARG A 195 -2.40 -9.49 10.63
C ARG A 195 -3.67 -9.70 11.46
N HIS A 196 -3.89 -8.92 12.53
CA HIS A 196 -5.16 -8.93 13.27
C HIS A 196 -6.26 -8.14 12.55
N LEU A 197 -5.88 -7.33 11.56
CA LEU A 197 -6.80 -6.60 10.68
C LEU A 197 -7.34 -7.51 9.57
N LYS A 198 -8.48 -7.15 9.00
CA LYS A 198 -9.05 -7.87 7.84
C LYS A 198 -8.03 -7.87 6.69
N HIS A 199 -7.77 -9.04 6.10
CA HIS A 199 -6.85 -9.18 4.97
C HIS A 199 -7.20 -8.24 3.81
N LEU A 200 -6.19 -7.59 3.21
CA LEU A 200 -6.33 -6.73 2.03
C LEU A 200 -6.16 -7.52 0.74
N ASP A 201 -7.24 -7.69 -0.02
CA ASP A 201 -7.21 -8.42 -1.29
C ASP A 201 -6.53 -7.62 -2.41
N ARG A 202 -6.06 -8.33 -3.45
CA ARG A 202 -5.42 -7.70 -4.62
C ARG A 202 -6.43 -6.84 -5.37
N ALA A 203 -5.99 -5.66 -5.83
CA ALA A 203 -6.84 -4.64 -6.44
C ALA A 203 -8.02 -4.19 -5.57
N GLU A 204 -7.99 -4.41 -4.24
CA GLU A 204 -9.01 -3.90 -3.34
C GLU A 204 -8.78 -2.42 -3.02
N PHE A 205 -9.87 -1.66 -2.97
CA PHE A 205 -9.91 -0.28 -2.48
C PHE A 205 -10.38 -0.27 -1.03
N ARG A 206 -9.47 0.00 -0.11
CA ARG A 206 -9.77 -0.01 1.32
C ARG A 206 -9.84 1.40 1.89
N PRO A 207 -11.00 1.84 2.43
CA PRO A 207 -11.04 3.10 3.16
C PRO A 207 -10.14 2.99 4.41
N LEU A 208 -9.27 3.99 4.60
CA LEU A 208 -8.47 4.12 5.81
C LEU A 208 -9.15 5.16 6.72
N ILE A 209 -9.80 4.68 7.77
CA ILE A 209 -10.61 5.50 8.68
C ILE A 209 -9.84 5.67 9.98
N LEU A 210 -9.50 6.91 10.33
CA LEU A 210 -8.81 7.21 11.58
C LEU A 210 -9.79 7.06 12.74
N LYS A 211 -9.47 6.20 13.70
CA LYS A 211 -10.20 6.02 14.96
C LYS A 211 -9.81 7.03 16.02
#